data_AF-A0A7J5QNU0-F1
#
_entry.id   AF-A0A7J5QNU0-F1
#
_cell.length_a   1.000
_cell.length_b   1.000
_cell.length_c   1.000
_cell.angle_alpha   90.00
_cell.angle_beta   90.00
_cell.angle_gamma   90.00
#
_symmetry.space_group_name_H-M   'P 1'
#
loop_
_entity.id
_entity.type
_entity.pdbx_description
1 polymer ?
#
loop_
_entity_poly.entity_id
_entity_poly.type
_entity_poly.pdbx_seq_one_letter_code
_entity_poly.pdbx_strand_id
1 'polypeptide(L)'
;MAIKVARGQVTIIDQNDAVSLQAFIGSSQPLTQVFNKDTGVYAPSWAASPFLVLTPSLFVSGKASTDQISSVGNAATLTAGVKSGSAKWYKNGSAITSGQDSCTVGAASAKYALTIKANHMTVSTPQVRYTFEAVYIDANGLEVPFRSEIQFTQHLNAGAMIAAVAYAPDGVVFKNDEVPTLKAHCDLWRGATIDTTNVTYAWGIKDSSVFANTTLAAAATTGATTVTVASTNNMEAGGKITISSVQYTISAVNTSTKVITLTSALTAAANSGALVSCPYYNSMLGAGWSCLTSTNPRGVTAGWTTNEITITADAVLNFETFKCAIKDTDTSAGNASANKVVCDIISFTDMSDPITVDLVSQKGFTIKNNGNDVDAKAVLYRNGEVLDDDGTAYTYTWKLWNSAGTSVIKTYTGKSITVSKADVTGKGVLMCEVSK
;
A
#
# COMPACT_ATOMS: atom_id res chain seq x y z
N MET A 1 25.97 6.94 -108.17
CA MET A 1 25.74 6.26 -106.87
C MET A 1 27.04 6.29 -106.09
N ALA A 2 27.10 7.02 -104.96
CA ALA A 2 28.29 7.03 -104.12
C ALA A 2 28.25 5.84 -103.15
N ILE A 3 29.24 4.95 -103.25
CA ILE A 3 29.42 3.79 -102.36
C ILE A 3 30.11 4.27 -101.08
N LYS A 4 29.50 3.99 -99.92
CA LYS A 4 30.14 4.23 -98.62
C LYS A 4 31.33 3.29 -98.47
N VAL A 5 32.55 3.83 -98.42
CA VAL A 5 33.81 3.06 -98.41
C VAL A 5 34.38 2.78 -97.01
N ALA A 6 33.96 3.50 -95.97
CA ALA A 6 34.34 3.23 -94.58
C ALA A 6 33.33 3.84 -93.59
N ARG A 7 33.26 3.26 -92.38
CA ARG A 7 32.52 3.78 -91.23
C ARG A 7 33.38 3.60 -89.98
N GLY A 8 33.54 4.67 -89.20
CA GLY A 8 34.12 4.63 -87.86
C GLY A 8 33.05 5.00 -86.84
N GLN A 9 33.05 4.31 -85.70
CA GLN A 9 32.19 4.60 -84.56
C GLN A 9 33.08 4.67 -83.31
N VAL A 10 32.88 5.69 -82.49
CA VAL A 10 33.43 5.74 -81.13
C VAL A 10 32.27 5.93 -80.16
N THR A 11 32.30 5.20 -79.06
CA THR A 11 31.36 5.36 -77.95
C THR A 11 32.08 6.14 -76.87
N ILE A 12 31.65 7.38 -76.61
CA ILE A 12 32.10 8.17 -75.47
C ILE A 12 31.12 7.87 -74.33
N ILE A 13 31.64 7.41 -73.20
CA ILE A 13 30.85 7.14 -71.99
C ILE A 13 31.21 8.24 -71.00
N ASP A 14 30.22 9.02 -70.57
CA ASP A 14 30.36 9.92 -69.43
C ASP A 14 30.24 9.11 -68.13
N GLN A 15 31.22 9.24 -67.23
CA GLN A 15 31.22 8.64 -65.90
C GLN A 15 31.03 9.68 -64.78
N ASN A 16 30.89 10.96 -65.12
CA ASN A 16 30.60 12.00 -64.14
C ASN A 16 29.10 12.20 -64.02
N ASP A 17 28.52 11.54 -63.02
CA ASP A 17 27.82 12.22 -61.93
C ASP A 17 26.96 11.19 -61.19
N ALA A 18 27.61 10.40 -60.33
CA ALA A 18 26.86 9.65 -59.33
C ALA A 18 26.14 10.68 -58.44
N VAL A 19 24.82 10.79 -58.60
CA VAL A 19 24.00 11.70 -57.82
C VAL A 19 24.02 11.25 -56.36
N SER A 20 24.58 12.07 -55.46
CA SER A 20 24.57 11.78 -54.03
C SER A 20 23.24 12.22 -53.42
N LEU A 21 22.60 11.32 -52.68
CA LEU A 21 21.34 11.58 -51.98
C LEU A 21 21.58 11.66 -50.48
N GLN A 22 21.03 12.69 -49.84
CA GLN A 22 20.98 12.82 -48.38
C GLN A 22 19.53 12.95 -47.94
N ALA A 23 19.04 11.96 -47.22
CA ALA A 23 17.68 11.93 -46.70
C ALA A 23 17.67 11.99 -45.17
N PHE A 24 16.69 12.69 -44.60
CA PHE A 24 16.45 12.74 -43.16
C PHE A 24 14.97 12.90 -42.84
N ILE A 25 14.62 12.64 -41.59
CA ILE A 25 13.25 12.79 -41.07
C ILE A 25 13.27 13.83 -39.95
N GLY A 26 12.48 14.88 -40.09
CA GLY A 26 12.18 15.82 -39.02
C GLY A 26 11.01 15.32 -38.17
N SER A 27 11.04 15.60 -36.87
CA SER A 27 9.95 15.32 -35.93
C SER A 27 9.34 16.62 -35.40
N SER A 28 8.02 16.71 -35.35
CA SER A 28 7.31 17.81 -34.68
C SER A 28 7.33 17.72 -33.15
N GLN A 29 7.75 16.58 -32.59
CA GLN A 29 7.76 16.30 -31.15
C GLN A 29 9.13 15.78 -30.68
N PRO A 30 9.46 15.88 -29.39
CA PRO A 30 10.63 15.24 -28.80
C PRO A 30 10.76 13.75 -29.10
N LEU A 31 12.00 13.27 -29.23
CA LEU A 31 12.31 11.86 -29.49
C LEU A 31 12.11 10.95 -28.26
N THR A 32 11.72 11.52 -27.13
CA THR A 32 11.45 10.80 -25.89
C THR A 32 10.04 11.12 -25.40
N GLN A 33 9.27 10.07 -25.10
CA GLN A 33 8.04 10.18 -24.32
C GLN A 33 8.30 9.74 -22.88
N VAL A 34 7.81 10.49 -21.91
CA VAL A 34 7.79 10.05 -20.51
C VAL A 34 6.42 9.42 -20.24
N PHE A 35 6.40 8.18 -19.74
CA PHE A 35 5.19 7.52 -19.28
C PHE A 35 5.09 7.64 -17.75
N ASN A 36 4.04 8.31 -17.27
CA ASN A 36 3.70 8.35 -15.85
C ASN A 36 2.89 7.10 -15.52
N LYS A 37 3.51 6.22 -14.74
CA LYS A 37 2.93 4.93 -14.37
C LYS A 37 1.74 5.07 -13.41
N ASP A 38 1.71 6.08 -12.55
CA ASP A 38 0.62 6.28 -11.60
C ASP A 38 -0.65 6.79 -12.27
N THR A 39 -0.52 7.63 -13.30
CA THR A 39 -1.68 8.24 -13.98
C THR A 39 -1.98 7.62 -15.34
N GLY A 40 -1.10 6.77 -15.87
CA GLY A 40 -1.21 6.20 -17.22
C GLY A 40 -1.02 7.21 -18.34
N VAL A 41 -0.46 8.40 -18.06
CA VAL A 41 -0.35 9.52 -19.01
C VAL A 41 1.03 9.56 -19.67
N TYR A 42 1.04 9.88 -20.98
CA TYR A 42 2.24 10.10 -21.78
C TYR A 42 2.55 11.59 -21.92
N ALA A 43 3.82 11.97 -21.87
CA ALA A 43 4.30 13.34 -22.07
C ALA A 43 5.48 13.38 -23.07
N PRO A 44 5.32 13.98 -24.27
CA PRO A 44 4.04 14.38 -24.87
C PRO A 44 3.20 13.13 -25.21
N SER A 45 1.88 13.26 -25.24
CA SER A 45 1.01 12.22 -25.79
C SER A 45 0.81 12.47 -27.29
N TRP A 46 1.01 11.45 -28.11
CA TRP A 46 0.73 11.52 -29.55
C TRP A 46 -0.74 11.23 -29.88
N ALA A 47 -1.52 10.77 -28.89
CA ALA A 47 -2.94 10.48 -29.07
C ALA A 47 -3.83 11.73 -29.06
N ALA A 48 -3.29 12.89 -28.69
CA ALA A 48 -3.99 14.17 -28.66
C ALA A 48 -3.19 15.25 -29.39
N SER A 49 -3.88 16.29 -29.86
CA SER A 49 -3.21 17.42 -30.51
C SER A 49 -2.31 18.18 -29.51
N PRO A 50 -1.08 18.57 -29.87
CA PRO A 50 -0.45 18.39 -31.18
C PRO A 50 0.04 16.94 -31.43
N PHE A 51 -0.43 16.32 -32.51
CA PHE A 51 -0.04 14.97 -32.92
C PHE A 51 1.44 14.89 -33.31
N LEU A 52 2.01 13.68 -33.29
CA LEU A 52 3.34 13.46 -33.86
C LEU A 52 3.25 13.53 -35.39
N VAL A 53 4.07 14.39 -35.99
CA VAL A 53 4.21 14.54 -37.44
C VAL A 53 5.67 14.34 -37.81
N LEU A 54 5.92 13.35 -38.66
CA LEU A 54 7.25 13.05 -39.21
C LEU A 54 7.31 13.53 -40.66
N THR A 55 8.26 14.40 -40.96
CA THR A 55 8.41 15.01 -42.29
C THR A 55 9.73 14.56 -42.90
N PRO A 56 9.70 13.76 -43.98
CA PRO A 56 10.91 13.40 -44.71
C PRO A 56 11.41 14.59 -45.54
N SER A 57 12.71 14.65 -45.77
CA SER A 57 13.35 15.58 -46.68
C SER A 57 14.45 14.88 -47.48
N LEU A 58 14.67 15.34 -48.71
CA LEU A 58 15.64 14.77 -49.64
C LEU A 58 16.49 15.90 -50.26
N PHE A 59 17.79 15.83 -50.07
CA PHE A 59 18.76 16.74 -50.70
C PHE A 59 19.59 15.96 -51.71
N VAL A 60 19.78 16.57 -52.88
CA VAL A 60 20.37 15.94 -54.06
C VAL A 60 21.52 16.81 -54.53
N SER A 61 22.68 16.21 -54.83
CA SER A 61 23.83 16.94 -55.40
C SER A 61 23.42 17.71 -56.65
N GLY A 62 23.88 18.95 -56.78
CA GLY A 62 23.54 19.83 -57.91
C GLY A 62 22.15 20.49 -57.84
N LYS A 63 21.37 20.26 -56.77
CA LYS A 63 20.06 20.92 -56.54
C LYS A 63 20.07 21.95 -55.40
N ALA A 64 21.27 22.46 -55.04
CA ALA A 64 21.48 23.44 -53.98
C ALA A 64 20.78 23.03 -52.65
N SER A 65 20.29 24.01 -51.87
CA SER A 65 19.58 23.78 -50.60
C SER A 65 18.08 23.53 -50.77
N THR A 66 17.62 23.15 -51.96
CA THR A 66 16.20 22.89 -52.23
C THR A 66 15.84 21.44 -51.90
N ASP A 67 14.92 21.26 -50.95
CA ASP A 67 14.35 19.95 -50.61
C ASP A 67 13.59 19.37 -51.81
N GLN A 68 14.08 18.25 -52.35
CA GLN A 68 13.55 17.56 -53.51
C GLN A 68 12.47 16.54 -53.17
N ILE A 69 12.06 16.39 -51.91
CA ILE A 69 11.14 15.31 -51.49
C ILE A 69 9.80 15.31 -52.23
N SER A 70 9.32 16.47 -52.68
CA SER A 70 8.05 16.61 -53.43
C SER A 70 8.23 16.68 -54.95
N SER A 71 9.47 16.60 -55.45
CA SER A 71 9.74 16.55 -56.89
C SER A 71 9.22 15.23 -57.47
N VAL A 72 8.63 15.26 -58.67
CA VAL A 72 8.07 14.06 -59.32
C VAL A 72 8.98 13.64 -60.47
N GLY A 73 9.58 12.46 -60.33
CA GLY A 73 10.47 11.88 -61.32
C GLY A 73 9.74 11.02 -62.34
N ASN A 74 10.24 11.01 -63.57
CA ASN A 74 9.76 10.15 -64.65
C ASN A 74 10.92 9.76 -65.56
N ALA A 75 11.29 8.47 -65.54
CA ALA A 75 12.41 7.94 -66.31
C ALA A 75 12.18 8.01 -67.83
N ALA A 76 10.93 7.91 -68.30
CA ALA A 76 10.62 7.98 -69.72
C ALA A 76 10.82 9.39 -70.30
N THR A 77 10.66 10.42 -69.47
CA THR A 77 10.86 11.82 -69.86
C THR A 77 12.15 12.40 -69.29
N LEU A 78 13.05 11.56 -68.75
CA LEU A 78 14.31 11.97 -68.12
C LEU A 78 14.13 13.11 -67.11
N THR A 79 13.01 13.09 -66.39
CA THR A 79 12.66 14.11 -65.40
C THR A 79 13.12 13.63 -64.04
N ALA A 80 14.05 14.37 -63.42
CA ALA A 80 14.59 14.02 -62.12
C ALA A 80 13.58 14.30 -61.00
N GLY A 81 13.45 13.37 -60.05
CA GLY A 81 12.57 13.53 -58.89
C GLY A 81 12.18 12.20 -58.24
N VAL A 82 11.33 12.24 -57.22
CA VAL A 82 10.82 11.03 -56.56
C VAL A 82 9.86 10.29 -57.48
N LYS A 83 10.11 9.00 -57.70
CA LYS A 83 9.25 8.13 -58.52
C LYS A 83 7.86 8.03 -57.91
N SER A 84 6.84 8.36 -58.69
CA SER A 84 5.45 8.28 -58.25
C SER A 84 5.11 6.87 -57.74
N GLY A 85 4.46 6.80 -56.56
CA GLY A 85 4.09 5.54 -55.91
C GLY A 85 5.23 4.77 -55.22
N SER A 86 6.47 5.30 -55.22
CA SER A 86 7.60 4.63 -54.56
C SER A 86 7.71 4.90 -53.05
N ALA A 87 7.14 6.01 -52.57
CA ALA A 87 7.24 6.45 -51.18
C ALA A 87 6.48 5.52 -50.22
N LYS A 88 7.19 5.00 -49.22
CA LYS A 88 6.67 4.07 -48.20
C LYS A 88 7.19 4.42 -46.82
N TRP A 89 6.33 4.23 -45.83
CA TRP A 89 6.67 4.33 -44.41
C TRP A 89 6.63 2.96 -43.75
N TYR A 90 7.49 2.74 -42.77
CA TYR A 90 7.54 1.51 -41.97
C TYR A 90 7.61 1.85 -40.48
N LYS A 91 6.94 1.05 -39.64
CA LYS A 91 7.05 1.03 -38.18
C LYS A 91 7.73 -0.27 -37.77
N ASN A 92 8.90 -0.19 -37.14
CA ASN A 92 9.70 -1.35 -36.70
C ASN A 92 9.88 -2.42 -37.81
N GLY A 93 10.08 -1.98 -39.05
CA GLY A 93 10.23 -2.86 -40.22
C GLY A 93 8.93 -3.31 -40.90
N SER A 94 7.76 -3.07 -40.29
CA SER A 94 6.45 -3.38 -40.89
C SER A 94 5.91 -2.18 -41.67
N ALA A 95 5.41 -2.40 -42.88
CA ALA A 95 4.88 -1.33 -43.73
C ALA A 95 3.64 -0.66 -43.09
N ILE A 96 3.59 0.67 -43.14
CA ILE A 96 2.46 1.48 -42.71
C ILE A 96 1.51 1.67 -43.90
N THR A 97 0.25 1.25 -43.72
CA THR A 97 -0.84 1.57 -44.64
C THR A 97 -1.57 2.82 -44.14
N SER A 98 -1.72 3.84 -44.98
CA SER A 98 -2.41 5.08 -44.60
C SER A 98 -3.84 4.79 -44.12
N GLY A 99 -4.23 5.39 -42.98
CA GLY A 99 -5.51 5.18 -42.32
C GLY A 99 -5.56 4.00 -41.35
N GLN A 100 -4.47 3.22 -41.22
CA GLN A 100 -4.34 2.12 -40.26
C GLN A 100 -3.43 2.51 -39.10
N ASP A 101 -3.56 1.83 -37.95
CA ASP A 101 -2.66 2.01 -36.79
C ASP A 101 -2.52 3.49 -36.37
N SER A 102 -3.62 4.26 -36.49
CA SER A 102 -3.66 5.71 -36.24
C SER A 102 -2.63 6.54 -37.02
N CYS A 103 -2.12 5.99 -38.13
CA CYS A 103 -1.16 6.60 -39.01
C CYS A 103 -1.83 7.12 -40.27
N THR A 104 -1.46 8.32 -40.73
CA THR A 104 -1.92 8.88 -42.01
C THR A 104 -0.71 9.41 -42.77
N VAL A 105 -0.53 8.94 -44.00
CA VAL A 105 0.54 9.38 -44.90
C VAL A 105 -0.02 10.45 -45.82
N GLY A 106 0.62 11.62 -45.83
CA GLY A 106 0.29 12.72 -46.73
C GLY A 106 0.64 12.43 -48.20
N ALA A 107 0.02 13.16 -49.12
CA ALA A 107 0.41 13.13 -50.53
C ALA A 107 1.77 13.84 -50.74
N ALA A 108 2.29 13.80 -51.97
CA ALA A 108 3.52 14.49 -52.35
C ALA A 108 3.51 15.99 -52.03
N SER A 109 2.36 16.66 -52.20
CA SER A 109 2.15 18.07 -51.85
C SER A 109 2.26 18.35 -50.34
N ALA A 110 2.02 17.35 -49.51
CA ALA A 110 2.24 17.37 -48.06
C ALA A 110 3.59 16.73 -47.67
N LYS A 111 4.54 16.64 -48.61
CA LYS A 111 5.87 16.04 -48.43
C LYS A 111 5.85 14.61 -47.91
N TYR A 112 4.80 13.84 -48.18
CA TYR A 112 4.64 12.48 -47.63
C TYR A 112 4.69 12.42 -46.10
N ALA A 113 4.34 13.52 -45.42
CA ALA A 113 4.39 13.60 -43.96
C ALA A 113 3.54 12.50 -43.32
N LEU A 114 4.11 11.80 -42.34
CA LEU A 114 3.42 10.78 -41.56
C LEU A 114 2.87 11.41 -40.28
N THR A 115 1.54 11.47 -40.17
CA THR A 115 0.85 11.90 -38.94
C THR A 115 0.47 10.67 -38.12
N ILE A 116 0.84 10.66 -36.84
CA ILE A 116 0.59 9.56 -35.90
C ILE A 116 -0.28 10.08 -34.76
N LYS A 117 -1.43 9.44 -34.54
CA LYS A 117 -2.43 9.80 -33.53
C LYS A 117 -2.56 8.76 -32.40
N ALA A 118 -1.50 8.03 -32.11
CA ALA A 118 -1.46 7.03 -31.03
C ALA A 118 -0.07 6.92 -30.42
N ASN A 119 0.00 6.55 -29.15
CA ASN A 119 1.26 6.23 -28.48
C ASN A 119 1.64 4.79 -28.83
N HIS A 120 2.75 4.61 -29.56
CA HIS A 120 3.17 3.30 -30.07
C HIS A 120 4.22 2.59 -29.22
N MET A 121 4.70 3.23 -28.15
CA MET A 121 5.64 2.63 -27.19
C MET A 121 4.90 2.20 -25.93
N THR A 122 5.36 1.12 -25.32
CA THR A 122 4.87 0.61 -24.03
C THR A 122 6.03 0.37 -23.09
N VAL A 123 5.76 0.10 -21.82
CA VAL A 123 6.81 -0.24 -20.84
C VAL A 123 7.61 -1.48 -21.26
N SER A 124 6.97 -2.45 -21.92
CA SER A 124 7.63 -3.66 -22.43
C SER A 124 8.35 -3.44 -23.77
N THR A 125 7.93 -2.43 -24.53
CA THR A 125 8.52 -2.07 -25.84
C THR A 125 8.82 -0.56 -25.85
N PRO A 126 9.86 -0.10 -25.12
CA PRO A 126 10.08 1.31 -24.83
C PRO A 126 10.77 2.06 -25.98
N GLN A 127 10.67 1.55 -27.19
CA GLN A 127 11.26 2.16 -28.37
C GLN A 127 10.40 1.86 -29.60
N VAL A 128 10.33 2.82 -30.51
CA VAL A 128 9.71 2.65 -31.83
C VAL A 128 10.58 3.33 -32.87
N ARG A 129 10.77 2.67 -34.00
CA ARG A 129 11.52 3.17 -35.15
C ARG A 129 10.58 3.39 -36.33
N TYR A 130 10.69 4.55 -36.95
CA TYR A 130 10.03 4.86 -38.21
C TYR A 130 11.06 5.00 -39.32
N THR A 131 10.79 4.36 -40.44
CA THR A 131 11.65 4.36 -41.63
C THR A 131 10.85 4.90 -42.81
N PHE A 132 11.45 5.81 -43.57
CA PHE A 132 10.94 6.25 -44.85
C PHE A 132 11.84 5.71 -45.97
N GLU A 133 11.23 5.14 -47.00
CA GLU A 133 11.89 4.62 -48.20
C GLU A 133 11.20 5.16 -49.45
N ALA A 134 11.98 5.54 -50.46
CA ALA A 134 11.47 5.88 -51.78
C ALA A 134 12.55 5.68 -52.85
N VAL A 135 12.18 5.87 -54.12
CA VAL A 135 13.11 5.80 -55.26
C VAL A 135 13.22 7.18 -55.89
N TYR A 136 14.44 7.69 -56.01
CA TYR A 136 14.75 8.89 -56.77
C TYR A 136 15.11 8.50 -58.21
N ILE A 137 14.52 9.16 -59.20
CA ILE A 137 14.90 9.09 -60.60
C ILE A 137 15.84 10.26 -60.87
N ASP A 138 17.03 10.00 -61.38
CA ASP A 138 17.97 11.07 -61.77
C ASP A 138 17.66 11.64 -63.17
N ALA A 139 18.47 12.61 -63.61
CA ALA A 139 18.32 13.23 -64.93
C ALA A 139 18.67 12.29 -66.11
N ASN A 140 19.27 11.13 -65.83
CA ASN A 140 19.60 10.07 -66.79
C ASN A 140 18.57 8.94 -66.79
N GLY A 141 17.53 9.04 -65.96
CA GLY A 141 16.49 8.02 -65.81
C GLY A 141 16.89 6.84 -64.90
N LEU A 142 18.02 6.93 -64.18
CA LEU A 142 18.46 5.92 -63.23
C LEU A 142 17.62 5.98 -61.95
N GLU A 143 17.18 4.81 -61.49
CA GLU A 143 16.44 4.66 -60.24
C GLU A 143 17.39 4.37 -59.07
N VAL A 144 17.43 5.30 -58.11
CA VAL A 144 18.28 5.22 -56.91
C VAL A 144 17.40 5.13 -55.67
N PRO A 145 17.33 3.98 -54.99
CA PRO A 145 16.59 3.86 -53.73
C PRO A 145 17.29 4.65 -52.63
N PHE A 146 16.51 5.31 -51.77
CA PHE A 146 17.03 5.97 -50.58
C PHE A 146 16.16 5.65 -49.37
N ARG A 147 16.78 5.75 -48.19
CA ARG A 147 16.18 5.41 -46.91
C ARG A 147 16.62 6.39 -45.84
N SER A 148 15.71 6.72 -44.93
CA SER A 148 16.00 7.49 -43.71
C SER A 148 15.25 6.92 -42.53
N GLU A 149 15.82 7.04 -41.33
CA GLU A 149 15.24 6.47 -40.10
C GLU A 149 15.24 7.48 -38.97
N ILE A 150 14.23 7.37 -38.11
CA ILE A 150 14.12 8.09 -36.84
C ILE A 150 13.66 7.14 -35.74
N GLN A 151 14.26 7.23 -34.57
CA GLN A 151 13.95 6.37 -33.43
C GLN A 151 13.48 7.21 -32.25
N PHE A 152 12.41 6.74 -31.61
CA PHE A 152 11.85 7.30 -30.39
C PHE A 152 12.07 6.32 -29.24
N THR A 153 12.12 6.87 -28.03
CA THR A 153 12.30 6.14 -26.78
C THR A 153 11.23 6.53 -25.76
N GLN A 154 10.92 5.61 -24.85
CA GLN A 154 10.05 5.85 -23.71
C GLN A 154 10.89 5.80 -22.43
N HIS A 155 10.72 6.80 -21.57
CA HIS A 155 11.24 6.79 -20.21
C HIS A 155 10.09 6.53 -19.22
N LEU A 156 10.33 5.67 -18.24
CA LEU A 156 9.36 5.38 -17.18
C LEU A 156 9.57 6.33 -16.00
N ASN A 157 8.55 7.08 -15.60
CA ASN A 157 8.63 7.91 -14.40
C ASN A 157 8.71 7.03 -13.13
N ALA A 158 9.52 7.44 -12.15
CA ALA A 158 9.69 6.77 -10.85
C ALA A 158 8.40 6.72 -10.01
N GLY A 159 7.39 7.53 -10.35
CA GLY A 159 6.09 7.59 -9.69
C GLY A 159 6.12 8.32 -8.36
N ALA A 160 4.95 8.55 -7.79
CA ALA A 160 4.75 9.23 -6.52
C ALA A 160 5.08 8.29 -5.35
N MET A 161 5.78 8.84 -4.35
CA MET A 161 5.94 8.17 -3.07
C MET A 161 4.56 7.98 -2.42
N ILE A 162 4.32 6.80 -1.83
CA ILE A 162 3.18 6.59 -0.94
C ILE A 162 3.62 6.61 0.52
N ALA A 163 2.79 7.16 1.39
CA ALA A 163 2.99 7.18 2.85
C ALA A 163 1.66 7.02 3.58
N ALA A 164 1.67 6.37 4.73
CA ALA A 164 0.57 6.47 5.69
C ALA A 164 0.89 7.64 6.62
N VAL A 165 -0.11 8.44 6.97
CA VAL A 165 0.03 9.53 7.94
C VAL A 165 -1.10 9.39 8.94
N ALA A 166 -0.75 9.04 10.18
CA ALA A 166 -1.69 8.91 11.28
C ALA A 166 -1.75 10.20 12.11
N TYR A 167 -2.96 10.60 12.51
CA TYR A 167 -3.20 11.73 13.40
C TYR A 167 -4.45 11.51 14.25
N ALA A 168 -4.60 12.25 15.35
CA ALA A 168 -5.77 12.15 16.22
C ALA A 168 -6.58 13.45 16.16
N PRO A 169 -7.74 13.48 15.47
CA PRO A 169 -8.52 14.69 15.30
C PRO A 169 -9.05 15.26 16.63
N ASP A 170 -9.29 14.40 17.62
CA ASP A 170 -9.80 14.78 18.95
C ASP A 170 -8.66 14.97 19.98
N GLY A 171 -7.40 14.85 19.56
CA GLY A 171 -6.24 14.82 20.44
C GLY A 171 -5.90 13.41 20.95
N VAL A 172 -4.83 13.32 21.76
CA VAL A 172 -4.21 12.03 22.16
C VAL A 172 -4.29 11.72 23.66
N VAL A 173 -5.03 12.52 24.43
CA VAL A 173 -5.03 12.42 25.91
C VAL A 173 -6.43 12.18 26.45
N PHE A 174 -6.61 11.06 27.14
CA PHE A 174 -7.76 10.85 28.02
C PHE A 174 -7.50 11.56 29.36
N LYS A 175 -8.50 12.31 29.84
CA LYS A 175 -8.41 13.07 31.10
C LYS A 175 -9.64 12.82 31.94
N ASN A 176 -9.45 12.29 33.15
CA ASN A 176 -10.43 12.25 34.23
C ASN A 176 -11.84 11.74 33.84
N ASP A 177 -11.91 10.79 32.90
CA ASP A 177 -13.16 10.30 32.28
C ASP A 177 -14.01 11.38 31.57
N GLU A 178 -13.50 12.60 31.33
CA GLU A 178 -14.20 13.68 30.61
C GLU A 178 -14.34 13.39 29.12
N VAL A 179 -13.34 12.69 28.55
CA VAL A 179 -13.31 12.30 27.15
C VAL A 179 -13.66 10.82 27.07
N PRO A 180 -14.91 10.45 26.70
CA PRO A 180 -15.31 9.04 26.70
C PRO A 180 -14.64 8.25 25.57
N THR A 181 -14.33 8.93 24.45
CA THR A 181 -13.71 8.34 23.28
C THR A 181 -12.79 9.33 22.59
N LEU A 182 -11.69 8.84 22.04
CA LEU A 182 -10.83 9.55 21.09
C LEU A 182 -10.83 8.85 19.74
N LYS A 183 -10.36 9.54 18.72
CA LYS A 183 -10.23 9.00 17.37
C LYS A 183 -8.77 8.94 16.94
N ALA A 184 -8.42 7.86 16.25
CA ALA A 184 -7.21 7.81 15.44
C ALA A 184 -7.60 7.74 13.97
N HIS A 185 -7.07 8.68 13.19
CA HIS A 185 -7.25 8.79 11.75
C HIS A 185 -5.95 8.46 11.03
N CYS A 186 -6.02 7.94 9.81
CA CYS A 186 -4.86 7.56 9.03
C CYS A 186 -5.15 7.63 7.53
N ASP A 187 -4.43 8.49 6.82
CA ASP A 187 -4.60 8.71 5.39
C ASP A 187 -3.45 8.11 4.58
N LEU A 188 -3.78 7.56 3.41
CA LEU A 188 -2.78 7.26 2.38
C LEU A 188 -2.48 8.54 1.59
N TRP A 189 -1.25 9.00 1.68
CA TRP A 189 -0.74 10.07 0.84
C TRP A 189 -0.05 9.46 -0.37
N ARG A 190 -0.43 9.90 -1.57
CA ARG A 190 0.26 9.61 -2.83
C ARG A 190 0.81 10.91 -3.37
N GLY A 191 2.11 11.11 -3.21
CA GLY A 191 2.75 12.40 -3.48
C GLY A 191 2.18 13.48 -2.53
N ALA A 192 1.56 14.52 -3.10
CA ALA A 192 1.02 15.66 -2.34
C ALA A 192 -0.51 15.61 -2.15
N THR A 193 -1.14 14.47 -2.43
CA THR A 193 -2.60 14.30 -2.37
C THR A 193 -2.99 13.08 -1.55
N ILE A 194 -4.07 13.19 -0.78
CA ILE A 194 -4.69 12.05 -0.11
C ILE A 194 -5.41 11.18 -1.15
N ASP A 195 -5.16 9.88 -1.10
CA ASP A 195 -5.74 8.87 -1.97
C ASP A 195 -6.60 7.91 -1.14
N THR A 196 -7.91 7.94 -1.38
CA THR A 196 -8.89 7.07 -0.72
C THR A 196 -9.42 5.97 -1.64
N THR A 197 -8.89 5.85 -2.86
CA THR A 197 -9.41 4.93 -3.88
C THR A 197 -8.65 3.62 -3.84
N ASN A 198 -9.36 2.49 -3.90
CA ASN A 198 -8.75 1.15 -3.92
C ASN A 198 -7.75 0.92 -2.79
N VAL A 199 -8.06 1.39 -1.59
CA VAL A 199 -7.23 1.17 -0.38
C VAL A 199 -7.95 0.26 0.60
N THR A 200 -7.16 -0.49 1.38
CA THR A 200 -7.68 -1.30 2.49
C THR A 200 -6.88 -1.01 3.74
N TYR A 201 -7.57 -0.97 4.89
CA TYR A 201 -6.99 -0.61 6.17
C TYR A 201 -6.94 -1.81 7.11
N ALA A 202 -5.89 -1.87 7.92
CA ALA A 202 -5.81 -2.72 9.10
C ALA A 202 -5.28 -1.89 10.26
N TRP A 203 -5.93 -1.99 11.41
CA TRP A 203 -5.50 -1.35 12.65
C TRP A 203 -4.95 -2.39 13.64
N GLY A 204 -3.87 -2.04 14.30
CA GLY A 204 -3.23 -2.87 15.32
C GLY A 204 -3.00 -2.11 16.61
N ILE A 205 -3.08 -2.80 17.73
CA ILE A 205 -2.61 -2.32 19.05
C ILE A 205 -1.31 -3.05 19.40
N LYS A 206 -0.41 -2.41 20.14
CA LYS A 206 0.88 -3.01 20.49
C LYS A 206 0.67 -4.26 21.35
N ASP A 207 1.28 -5.39 20.94
CA ASP A 207 1.19 -6.65 21.69
C ASP A 207 2.42 -7.50 21.39
N SER A 208 3.32 -7.66 22.36
CA SER A 208 4.57 -8.40 22.22
C SER A 208 4.38 -9.88 21.88
N SER A 209 3.25 -10.46 22.28
CA SER A 209 2.91 -11.87 22.12
C SER A 209 2.47 -12.25 20.70
N VAL A 210 2.26 -11.26 19.82
CA VAL A 210 1.84 -11.49 18.44
C VAL A 210 3.03 -11.85 17.57
N PHE A 211 3.02 -13.08 17.07
CA PHE A 211 4.08 -13.62 16.22
C PHE A 211 3.60 -13.86 14.78
N ALA A 212 4.55 -13.81 13.83
CA ALA A 212 4.27 -14.20 12.46
C ALA A 212 4.07 -15.71 12.35
N ASN A 213 3.13 -16.13 11.50
CA ASN A 213 2.83 -17.54 11.29
C ASN A 213 4.10 -18.38 11.03
N THR A 214 4.14 -19.56 11.64
CA THR A 214 5.26 -20.50 11.55
C THR A 214 4.73 -21.92 11.32
N THR A 215 5.59 -22.92 11.45
CA THR A 215 5.22 -24.32 11.31
C THR A 215 5.74 -25.16 12.47
N LEU A 216 5.14 -26.33 12.67
CA LEU A 216 5.73 -27.35 13.53
C LEU A 216 7.00 -27.89 12.89
N ALA A 217 8.10 -27.92 13.65
CA ALA A 217 9.35 -28.54 13.22
C ALA A 217 9.31 -30.07 13.34
N ALA A 218 8.52 -30.59 14.29
CA ALA A 218 8.34 -32.02 14.53
C ALA A 218 6.85 -32.34 14.69
N ALA A 219 6.47 -33.58 14.37
CA ALA A 219 5.10 -34.05 14.61
C ALA A 219 4.80 -34.09 16.11
N ALA A 220 3.57 -33.76 16.49
CA ALA A 220 3.05 -33.82 17.84
C ALA A 220 1.82 -34.73 17.89
N THR A 221 1.77 -35.64 18.85
CA THR A 221 0.65 -36.57 19.01
C THR A 221 -0.52 -35.90 19.74
N THR A 222 -1.73 -36.45 19.57
CA THR A 222 -2.86 -36.12 20.45
C THR A 222 -2.45 -36.32 21.92
N GLY A 223 -2.86 -35.39 22.80
CA GLY A 223 -2.49 -35.42 24.21
C GLY A 223 -1.15 -34.74 24.54
N ALA A 224 -0.35 -34.34 23.55
CA ALA A 224 0.90 -33.64 23.80
C ALA A 224 0.65 -32.25 24.42
N THR A 225 1.41 -31.90 25.46
CA THR A 225 1.40 -30.55 26.08
C THR A 225 2.56 -29.69 25.62
N THR A 226 3.49 -30.25 24.84
CA THR A 226 4.63 -29.53 24.27
C THR A 226 4.68 -29.75 22.77
N VAL A 227 5.01 -28.71 22.01
CA VAL A 227 5.25 -28.81 20.57
C VAL A 227 6.55 -28.09 20.20
N THR A 228 7.21 -28.55 19.14
CA THR A 228 8.44 -27.92 18.61
C THR A 228 8.10 -27.13 17.36
N VAL A 229 8.43 -25.84 17.35
CA VAL A 229 8.11 -24.90 16.26
C VAL A 229 9.35 -24.50 15.47
N ALA A 230 9.18 -24.05 14.23
CA ALA A 230 10.29 -23.55 13.41
C ALA A 230 10.82 -22.19 13.90
N SER A 231 9.98 -21.38 14.57
CA SER A 231 10.35 -20.09 15.16
C SER A 231 9.59 -19.84 16.46
N THR A 232 10.27 -19.29 17.47
CA THR A 232 9.69 -18.83 18.74
C THR A 232 9.71 -17.30 18.89
N ASN A 233 10.03 -16.56 17.82
CA ASN A 233 10.07 -15.10 17.89
C ASN A 233 8.70 -14.56 18.31
N ASN A 234 8.66 -13.66 19.30
CA ASN A 234 7.44 -13.08 19.85
C ASN A 234 6.46 -14.09 20.50
N MET A 235 6.89 -15.33 20.75
CA MET A 235 6.12 -16.27 21.56
C MET A 235 6.47 -16.07 23.03
N GLU A 236 5.47 -15.88 23.88
CA GLU A 236 5.62 -15.72 25.32
C GLU A 236 4.48 -16.41 26.09
N ALA A 237 4.67 -16.61 27.39
CA ALA A 237 3.63 -17.17 28.25
C ALA A 237 2.40 -16.26 28.26
N GLY A 238 1.20 -16.86 28.18
CA GLY A 238 -0.07 -16.15 28.00
C GLY A 238 -0.46 -15.92 26.52
N GLY A 239 0.50 -16.00 25.59
CA GLY A 239 0.26 -15.83 24.16
C GLY A 239 -0.70 -16.89 23.59
N LYS A 240 -1.51 -16.49 22.61
CA LYS A 240 -2.47 -17.38 21.92
C LYS A 240 -1.86 -17.94 20.64
N ILE A 241 -2.10 -19.23 20.42
CA ILE A 241 -1.60 -19.97 19.27
C ILE A 241 -2.68 -20.87 18.70
N THR A 242 -2.74 -21.01 17.39
CA THR A 242 -3.68 -21.89 16.70
C THR A 242 -2.90 -22.98 15.96
N ILE A 243 -3.25 -24.24 16.24
CA ILE A 243 -2.70 -25.44 15.60
C ILE A 243 -3.89 -26.30 15.17
N SER A 244 -3.93 -26.68 13.89
CA SER A 244 -5.04 -27.48 13.33
C SER A 244 -6.42 -26.87 13.62
N SER A 245 -6.53 -25.54 13.49
CA SER A 245 -7.76 -24.74 13.75
C SER A 245 -8.24 -24.72 15.21
N VAL A 246 -7.47 -25.24 16.16
CA VAL A 246 -7.77 -25.16 17.60
C VAL A 246 -6.84 -24.16 18.26
N GLN A 247 -7.40 -23.27 19.08
CA GLN A 247 -6.63 -22.27 19.82
C GLN A 247 -6.17 -22.83 21.18
N TYR A 248 -4.90 -22.57 21.51
CA TYR A 248 -4.26 -22.92 22.76
C TYR A 248 -3.61 -21.67 23.38
N THR A 249 -3.24 -21.76 24.65
CA THR A 249 -2.47 -20.73 25.35
C THR A 249 -1.08 -21.29 25.68
N ILE A 250 -0.05 -20.48 25.43
CA ILE A 250 1.33 -20.83 25.77
C ILE A 250 1.53 -20.66 27.27
N SER A 251 2.03 -21.68 27.96
CA SER A 251 2.42 -21.60 29.37
C SER A 251 3.90 -21.27 29.55
N ALA A 252 4.77 -21.74 28.65
CA ALA A 252 6.21 -21.48 28.68
C ALA A 252 6.83 -21.62 27.29
N VAL A 253 7.95 -20.93 27.05
CA VAL A 253 8.72 -20.97 25.80
C VAL A 253 10.18 -21.24 26.10
N ASN A 254 10.75 -22.25 25.44
CA ASN A 254 12.18 -22.52 25.44
C ASN A 254 12.74 -22.15 24.05
N THR A 255 13.37 -20.97 23.96
CA THR A 255 13.85 -20.40 22.71
C THR A 255 15.06 -21.14 22.12
N SER A 256 15.89 -21.77 22.95
CA SER A 256 17.08 -22.50 22.47
C SER A 256 16.71 -23.81 21.77
N THR A 257 15.71 -24.52 22.29
CA THR A 257 15.20 -25.77 21.70
C THR A 257 13.99 -25.58 20.79
N LYS A 258 13.44 -24.35 20.74
CA LYS A 258 12.20 -23.98 20.04
C LYS A 258 10.98 -24.81 20.48
N VAL A 259 10.98 -25.25 21.73
CA VAL A 259 9.86 -25.98 22.34
C VAL A 259 8.94 -24.98 23.04
N ILE A 260 7.66 -25.06 22.75
CA ILE A 260 6.61 -24.34 23.48
C ILE A 260 5.78 -25.33 24.31
N THR A 261 5.38 -24.91 25.49
CA THR A 261 4.48 -25.66 26.38
C THR A 261 3.11 -25.00 26.34
N LEU A 262 2.06 -25.81 26.23
CA LEU A 262 0.66 -25.39 26.16
C LEU A 262 0.00 -25.59 27.52
N THR A 263 -0.97 -24.74 27.85
CA THR A 263 -1.80 -24.89 29.07
C THR A 263 -2.74 -26.10 29.00
N SER A 264 -3.10 -26.51 27.79
CA SER A 264 -3.95 -27.67 27.52
C SER A 264 -3.29 -28.58 26.48
N ALA A 265 -3.56 -29.88 26.62
CA ALA A 265 -3.06 -30.88 25.68
C ALA A 265 -3.69 -30.71 24.29
N LEU A 266 -2.95 -31.05 23.23
CA LEU A 266 -3.46 -31.09 21.86
C LEU A 266 -4.66 -32.02 21.76
N THR A 267 -5.74 -31.54 21.14
CA THR A 267 -6.96 -32.32 20.91
C THR A 267 -6.86 -33.25 19.70
N ALA A 268 -5.90 -33.01 18.82
CA ALA A 268 -5.61 -33.85 17.65
C ALA A 268 -4.10 -33.84 17.35
N ALA A 269 -3.61 -34.91 16.72
CA ALA A 269 -2.24 -34.98 16.24
C ALA A 269 -1.99 -33.95 15.12
N ALA A 270 -0.77 -33.42 15.07
CA ALA A 270 -0.34 -32.47 14.05
C ALA A 270 1.03 -32.89 13.49
N ASN A 271 1.13 -32.95 12.16
CA ASN A 271 2.35 -33.39 11.49
C ASN A 271 3.43 -32.30 11.50
N SER A 272 4.69 -32.69 11.30
CA SER A 272 5.75 -31.73 10.95
C SER A 272 5.32 -30.95 9.70
N GLY A 273 5.61 -29.65 9.68
CA GLY A 273 5.16 -28.72 8.65
C GLY A 273 3.73 -28.17 8.84
N ALA A 274 2.96 -28.65 9.83
CA ALA A 274 1.64 -28.10 10.11
C ALA A 274 1.72 -26.61 10.48
N LEU A 275 0.78 -25.80 9.96
CA LEU A 275 0.70 -24.38 10.22
C LEU A 275 0.45 -24.11 11.70
N VAL A 276 1.24 -23.20 12.24
CA VAL A 276 1.10 -22.63 13.57
C VAL A 276 0.89 -21.13 13.42
N SER A 277 -0.30 -20.63 13.75
CA SER A 277 -0.66 -19.22 13.56
C SER A 277 -0.96 -18.52 14.89
N CYS A 278 -0.73 -17.21 14.92
CA CYS A 278 -1.26 -16.37 15.98
C CYS A 278 -2.64 -15.86 15.52
N PRO A 279 -3.72 -16.04 16.32
CA PRO A 279 -5.07 -15.61 15.93
C PRO A 279 -5.20 -14.09 15.75
N TYR A 280 -4.27 -13.31 16.29
CA TYR A 280 -4.26 -11.85 16.21
C TYR A 280 -3.28 -11.29 15.18
N TYR A 281 -2.53 -12.15 14.49
CA TYR A 281 -1.54 -11.71 13.51
C TYR A 281 -2.18 -11.29 12.19
N ASN A 282 -1.78 -10.12 11.69
CA ASN A 282 -2.10 -9.64 10.35
C ASN A 282 -0.80 -9.27 9.63
N SER A 283 -0.61 -9.80 8.42
CA SER A 283 0.60 -9.55 7.61
C SER A 283 0.85 -8.08 7.27
N MET A 284 -0.18 -7.24 7.18
CA MET A 284 -0.03 -5.79 6.95
C MET A 284 0.56 -5.08 8.18
N LEU A 285 0.23 -5.54 9.38
CA LEU A 285 0.70 -4.96 10.63
C LEU A 285 2.08 -5.51 11.03
N GLY A 286 2.31 -6.80 10.79
CA GLY A 286 3.53 -7.50 11.19
C GLY A 286 3.47 -8.02 12.64
N ALA A 287 4.55 -8.70 13.05
CA ALA A 287 4.67 -9.20 14.42
C ALA A 287 4.73 -8.04 15.43
N GLY A 288 4.26 -8.27 16.65
CA GLY A 288 4.21 -7.26 17.71
C GLY A 288 2.98 -6.35 17.69
N TRP A 289 1.99 -6.62 16.82
CA TRP A 289 0.78 -5.82 16.64
C TRP A 289 -0.46 -6.72 16.55
N SER A 290 -1.32 -6.65 17.56
CA SER A 290 -2.57 -7.39 17.63
C SER A 290 -3.60 -6.73 16.73
N CYS A 291 -4.06 -7.45 15.70
CA CYS A 291 -5.04 -6.95 14.74
C CYS A 291 -6.36 -6.67 15.44
N LEU A 292 -6.81 -5.43 15.37
CA LEU A 292 -8.06 -4.97 15.93
C LEU A 292 -9.20 -5.36 15.00
N THR A 293 -10.23 -5.99 15.56
CA THR A 293 -11.44 -6.41 14.84
C THR A 293 -12.63 -6.34 15.80
N SER A 294 -13.85 -6.52 15.30
CA SER A 294 -15.03 -6.61 16.17
C SER A 294 -14.96 -7.77 17.17
N THR A 295 -14.19 -8.83 16.90
CA THR A 295 -13.98 -9.97 17.81
C THR A 295 -12.70 -9.88 18.63
N ASN A 296 -11.82 -8.90 18.35
CA ASN A 296 -10.65 -8.52 19.15
C ASN A 296 -10.62 -6.99 19.29
N PRO A 297 -11.60 -6.38 19.99
CA PRO A 297 -11.79 -4.93 19.98
C PRO A 297 -10.72 -4.18 20.77
N ARG A 298 -10.25 -4.73 21.91
CA ARG A 298 -9.22 -4.12 22.77
C ARG A 298 -9.49 -2.63 23.07
N GLY A 299 -10.75 -2.31 23.38
CA GLY A 299 -11.21 -0.93 23.64
C GLY A 299 -11.45 -0.06 22.39
N VAL A 300 -11.32 -0.62 21.19
CA VAL A 300 -11.79 0.02 19.95
C VAL A 300 -13.20 -0.44 19.61
N THR A 301 -14.10 0.50 19.36
CA THR A 301 -15.55 0.24 19.22
C THR A 301 -16.06 0.30 17.79
N ALA A 302 -15.31 0.91 16.85
CA ALA A 302 -15.70 1.03 15.46
C ALA A 302 -14.48 1.26 14.55
N GLY A 303 -14.69 1.06 13.24
CA GLY A 303 -13.76 1.55 12.20
C GLY A 303 -12.55 0.67 11.90
N TRP A 304 -12.55 -0.60 12.34
CA TRP A 304 -11.41 -1.53 12.22
C TRP A 304 -10.83 -1.71 10.80
N THR A 305 -11.60 -1.41 9.76
CA THR A 305 -11.20 -1.51 8.35
C THR A 305 -11.36 -0.18 7.59
N THR A 306 -11.49 0.94 8.30
CA THR A 306 -11.60 2.29 7.72
C THR A 306 -10.39 3.14 8.04
N ASN A 307 -10.32 4.35 7.48
CA ASN A 307 -9.27 5.33 7.78
C ASN A 307 -9.37 5.92 9.19
N GLU A 308 -10.43 5.64 9.95
CA GLU A 308 -10.62 6.13 11.31
C GLU A 308 -11.09 5.00 12.23
N ILE A 309 -10.55 4.95 13.46
CA ILE A 309 -11.04 4.11 14.56
C ILE A 309 -11.48 4.95 15.76
N THR A 310 -12.45 4.43 16.51
CA THR A 310 -12.92 5.02 17.78
C THR A 310 -12.36 4.25 18.96
N ILE A 311 -11.60 4.91 19.83
CA ILE A 311 -10.85 4.35 20.95
C ILE A 311 -11.52 4.80 22.26
N THR A 312 -11.74 3.87 23.20
CA THR A 312 -12.19 4.19 24.56
C THR A 312 -11.00 4.33 25.51
N ALA A 313 -11.21 4.98 26.66
CA ALA A 313 -10.18 5.10 27.70
C ALA A 313 -9.64 3.73 28.16
N ASP A 314 -10.50 2.71 28.24
CA ASP A 314 -10.11 1.36 28.67
C ASP A 314 -9.13 0.67 27.68
N ALA A 315 -8.96 1.20 26.46
CA ALA A 315 -7.95 0.77 25.51
C ALA A 315 -6.54 1.26 25.88
N VAL A 316 -6.43 2.30 26.72
CA VAL A 316 -5.18 3.04 26.97
C VAL A 316 -4.83 2.99 28.45
N LEU A 317 -4.04 1.99 28.86
CA LEU A 317 -3.58 1.91 30.25
C LEU A 317 -2.33 2.76 30.46
N ASN A 318 -2.50 4.01 30.90
CA ASN A 318 -1.48 5.07 30.99
C ASN A 318 -0.92 5.51 29.62
N PHE A 319 -0.50 4.58 28.79
CA PHE A 319 0.05 4.83 27.47
C PHE A 319 -0.19 3.62 26.57
N GLU A 320 -0.68 3.86 25.36
CA GLU A 320 -0.88 2.80 24.38
C GLU A 320 -0.57 3.32 22.98
N THR A 321 -0.07 2.42 22.12
CA THR A 321 0.27 2.73 20.73
C THR A 321 -0.54 1.88 19.78
N PHE A 322 -1.09 2.56 18.78
CA PHE A 322 -1.81 1.97 17.66
C PHE A 322 -0.97 2.09 16.39
N LYS A 323 -1.12 1.11 15.51
CA LYS A 323 -0.54 1.09 14.18
C LYS A 323 -1.65 1.04 13.15
N CYS A 324 -1.63 1.97 12.22
CA CYS A 324 -2.40 1.90 10.99
C CYS A 324 -1.53 1.29 9.90
N ALA A 325 -2.05 0.30 9.18
CA ALA A 325 -1.46 -0.17 7.94
C ALA A 325 -2.48 0.00 6.79
N ILE A 326 -2.04 0.61 5.70
CA ILE A 326 -2.84 0.83 4.50
C ILE A 326 -2.20 0.06 3.35
N LYS A 327 -2.98 -0.76 2.67
CA LYS A 327 -2.57 -1.44 1.45
C LYS A 327 -3.23 -0.79 0.25
N ASP A 328 -2.41 -0.39 -0.72
CA ASP A 328 -2.88 -0.02 -2.05
C ASP A 328 -3.27 -1.30 -2.82
N THR A 329 -4.56 -1.43 -3.12
CA THR A 329 -5.14 -2.58 -3.83
C THR A 329 -5.39 -2.32 -5.31
N ASP A 330 -5.05 -1.13 -5.81
CA ASP A 330 -5.16 -0.83 -7.23
C ASP A 330 -4.11 -1.64 -8.01
N THR A 331 -4.59 -2.60 -8.79
CA THR A 331 -3.76 -3.47 -9.64
C THR A 331 -3.77 -3.03 -11.10
N SER A 332 -4.31 -1.84 -11.39
CA SER A 332 -4.33 -1.26 -12.73
C SER A 332 -2.92 -1.17 -13.29
N ALA A 333 -2.81 -1.46 -14.59
CA ALA A 333 -1.54 -1.44 -15.28
C ALA A 333 -0.88 -0.06 -15.17
N GLY A 334 0.30 -0.01 -14.55
CA GLY A 334 1.04 1.22 -14.31
C GLY A 334 1.17 1.58 -12.83
N ASN A 335 0.25 1.20 -11.95
CA ASN A 335 0.36 1.56 -10.54
C ASN A 335 1.60 0.91 -9.89
N ALA A 336 2.54 1.75 -9.46
CA ALA A 336 3.80 1.28 -8.88
C ALA A 336 3.71 0.84 -7.44
N SER A 337 2.74 1.37 -6.71
CA SER A 337 2.47 1.00 -5.33
C SER A 337 1.44 -0.12 -5.23
N ALA A 338 1.03 -0.72 -6.35
CA ALA A 338 0.13 -1.87 -6.34
C ALA A 338 0.60 -2.94 -5.34
N ASN A 339 -0.30 -3.31 -4.43
CA ASN A 339 -0.08 -4.25 -3.32
C ASN A 339 0.97 -3.85 -2.29
N LYS A 340 1.52 -2.64 -2.34
CA LYS A 340 2.41 -2.12 -1.30
C LYS A 340 1.60 -1.74 -0.07
N VAL A 341 2.22 -1.95 1.08
CA VAL A 341 1.67 -1.60 2.39
C VAL A 341 2.53 -0.50 2.97
N VAL A 342 1.90 0.58 3.40
CA VAL A 342 2.52 1.64 4.21
C VAL A 342 1.88 1.64 5.58
N CYS A 343 2.61 2.09 6.58
CA CYS A 343 2.11 2.13 7.94
C CYS A 343 2.64 3.34 8.70
N ASP A 344 1.86 3.76 9.66
CA ASP A 344 2.24 4.77 10.63
C ASP A 344 1.71 4.38 12.01
N ILE A 345 2.29 4.94 13.06
CA ILE A 345 1.94 4.67 14.44
C ILE A 345 1.49 5.95 15.14
N ILE A 346 0.55 5.80 16.05
CA ILE A 346 0.04 6.89 16.87
C ILE A 346 -0.15 6.41 18.30
N SER A 347 0.25 7.23 19.26
CA SER A 347 0.17 6.90 20.68
C SER A 347 -0.83 7.80 21.40
N PHE A 348 -1.50 7.20 22.37
CA PHE A 348 -2.45 7.85 23.26
C PHE A 348 -1.96 7.70 24.69
N THR A 349 -2.27 8.69 25.53
CA THR A 349 -1.94 8.68 26.96
C THR A 349 -3.24 8.78 27.75
N ASP A 350 -3.36 7.99 28.80
CA ASP A 350 -4.38 8.18 29.81
C ASP A 350 -3.75 8.86 31.02
N MET A 351 -4.20 10.08 31.28
CA MET A 351 -3.79 10.90 32.42
C MET A 351 -4.92 11.04 33.43
N SER A 352 -5.80 10.03 33.53
CA SER A 352 -6.84 10.02 34.55
C SER A 352 -6.23 9.91 35.95
N ASP A 353 -6.60 10.85 36.81
CA ASP A 353 -6.12 10.90 38.19
C ASP A 353 -6.55 9.64 38.97
N PRO A 354 -5.70 9.14 39.89
CA PRO A 354 -6.04 7.99 40.72
C PRO A 354 -7.30 8.25 41.54
N ILE A 355 -8.21 7.27 41.56
CA ILE A 355 -9.40 7.31 42.40
C ILE A 355 -8.98 6.94 43.84
N THR A 356 -9.33 7.78 44.81
CA THR A 356 -9.21 7.46 46.24
C THR A 356 -10.54 6.94 46.79
N VAL A 357 -10.48 6.00 47.73
CA VAL A 357 -11.66 5.39 48.36
C VAL A 357 -11.66 5.72 49.85
N ASP A 358 -12.64 6.49 50.29
CA ASP A 358 -12.88 6.78 51.69
C ASP A 358 -14.04 5.93 52.21
N LEU A 359 -13.83 5.25 53.34
CA LEU A 359 -14.88 4.47 54.00
C LEU A 359 -15.51 5.33 55.10
N VAL A 360 -16.81 5.60 54.97
CA VAL A 360 -17.57 6.41 55.94
C VAL A 360 -18.67 5.59 56.59
N SER A 361 -19.04 5.97 57.81
CA SER A 361 -20.11 5.34 58.59
C SER A 361 -20.84 6.40 59.41
N GLN A 362 -22.17 6.39 59.42
CA GLN A 362 -22.96 7.32 60.23
C GLN A 362 -23.00 6.88 61.71
N LYS A 363 -23.02 5.57 61.97
CA LYS A 363 -22.97 5.01 63.34
C LYS A 363 -21.54 4.84 63.86
N GLY A 364 -20.56 5.01 62.98
CA GLY A 364 -19.14 4.79 63.26
C GLY A 364 -18.75 3.32 63.18
N PHE A 365 -17.45 3.06 63.01
CA PHE A 365 -16.89 1.71 62.87
C PHE A 365 -16.65 0.97 64.20
N THR A 366 -17.12 1.51 65.34
CA THR A 366 -16.97 0.90 66.65
C THR A 366 -18.31 0.35 67.16
N ILE A 367 -18.37 -0.95 67.40
CA ILE A 367 -19.52 -1.59 68.05
C ILE A 367 -19.30 -1.50 69.57
N LYS A 368 -20.13 -0.74 70.28
CA LYS A 368 -20.08 -0.65 71.75
C LYS A 368 -21.17 -1.50 72.39
N ASN A 369 -20.82 -2.30 73.39
CA ASN A 369 -21.75 -3.10 74.20
C ASN A 369 -22.74 -3.96 73.38
N ASN A 370 -22.30 -4.47 72.23
CA ASN A 370 -23.16 -5.22 71.30
C ASN A 370 -24.43 -4.44 70.87
N GLY A 371 -24.36 -3.10 70.86
CA GLY A 371 -25.52 -2.21 70.77
C GLY A 371 -25.97 -1.88 69.34
N ASN A 372 -25.08 -1.94 68.35
CA ASN A 372 -25.37 -1.50 66.98
C ASN A 372 -24.62 -2.32 65.91
N ASP A 373 -25.22 -2.41 64.73
CA ASP A 373 -24.54 -2.79 63.50
C ASP A 373 -23.75 -1.59 62.92
N VAL A 374 -22.82 -1.85 62.01
CA VAL A 374 -22.02 -0.82 61.31
C VAL A 374 -22.58 -0.61 59.91
N ASP A 375 -23.05 0.59 59.62
CA ASP A 375 -23.34 1.05 58.27
C ASP A 375 -22.06 1.57 57.63
N ALA A 376 -21.58 0.95 56.55
CA ALA A 376 -20.38 1.39 55.84
C ALA A 376 -20.76 1.82 54.42
N LYS A 377 -20.29 2.99 53.98
CA LYS A 377 -20.41 3.51 52.62
C LYS A 377 -19.02 3.80 52.06
N ALA A 378 -18.77 3.42 50.81
CA ALA A 378 -17.57 3.84 50.09
C ALA A 378 -17.85 5.17 49.39
N VAL A 379 -17.00 6.16 49.59
CA VAL A 379 -17.03 7.45 48.89
C VAL A 379 -15.79 7.52 48.04
N LEU A 380 -15.99 7.64 46.73
CA LEU A 380 -14.91 7.74 45.77
C LEU A 380 -14.60 9.20 45.50
N TYR A 381 -13.33 9.56 45.44
CA TYR A 381 -12.90 10.88 45.03
C TYR A 381 -11.93 10.80 43.85
N ARG A 382 -12.05 11.77 42.94
CA ARG A 382 -11.02 12.08 41.94
C ARG A 382 -10.90 13.59 41.81
N ASN A 383 -9.68 14.10 41.86
CA ASN A 383 -9.40 15.54 41.83
C ASN A 383 -10.22 16.36 42.85
N GLY A 384 -10.49 15.77 44.04
CA GLY A 384 -11.26 16.41 45.10
C GLY A 384 -12.79 16.36 44.97
N GLU A 385 -13.34 15.88 43.85
CA GLU A 385 -14.78 15.75 43.63
C GLU A 385 -15.26 14.32 43.91
N VAL A 386 -16.49 14.19 44.43
CA VAL A 386 -17.11 12.88 44.71
C VAL A 386 -17.56 12.21 43.42
N LEU A 387 -17.21 10.93 43.24
CA LEU A 387 -17.64 10.11 42.11
C LEU A 387 -18.77 9.13 42.47
N ASP A 388 -19.53 8.76 41.43
CA ASP A 388 -20.55 7.70 41.41
C ASP A 388 -21.55 7.78 42.57
N ASP A 389 -22.13 8.94 42.89
CA ASP A 389 -22.88 9.11 44.15
C ASP A 389 -23.96 8.03 44.36
N ASP A 390 -24.65 7.66 43.27
CA ASP A 390 -25.67 6.60 43.20
C ASP A 390 -25.14 5.16 43.33
N GLY A 391 -23.84 4.93 43.10
CA GLY A 391 -23.19 3.62 43.23
C GLY A 391 -23.51 2.64 42.12
N THR A 392 -23.64 3.16 40.90
CA THR A 392 -24.02 2.40 39.70
C THR A 392 -22.91 2.30 38.66
N ALA A 393 -21.91 3.19 38.73
CA ALA A 393 -20.80 3.23 37.78
C ALA A 393 -19.68 2.24 38.12
N TYR A 394 -19.53 1.85 39.39
CA TYR A 394 -18.52 0.90 39.84
C TYR A 394 -19.14 -0.31 40.56
N THR A 395 -18.43 -1.44 40.49
CA THR A 395 -18.71 -2.60 41.32
C THR A 395 -17.95 -2.50 42.63
N TYR A 396 -18.69 -2.44 43.73
CA TYR A 396 -18.17 -2.39 45.10
C TYR A 396 -18.28 -3.75 45.76
N THR A 397 -17.14 -4.36 46.07
CA THR A 397 -17.05 -5.63 46.80
C THR A 397 -16.43 -5.38 48.15
N TRP A 398 -17.13 -5.76 49.22
CA TRP A 398 -16.64 -5.61 50.58
C TRP A 398 -16.28 -6.96 51.15
N LYS A 399 -15.11 -7.07 51.76
CA LYS A 399 -14.66 -8.28 52.45
C LYS A 399 -14.45 -7.96 53.91
N LEU A 400 -15.19 -8.64 54.77
CA LEU A 400 -14.91 -8.66 56.19
C LEU A 400 -13.97 -9.82 56.47
N TRP A 401 -12.80 -9.51 57.00
CA TRP A 401 -11.78 -10.48 57.40
C TRP A 401 -11.85 -10.73 58.90
N ASN A 402 -11.42 -11.93 59.30
CA ASN A 402 -11.30 -12.30 60.71
C ASN A 402 -10.33 -11.35 61.48
N SER A 403 -10.28 -11.48 62.80
CA SER A 403 -9.42 -10.63 63.66
C SER A 403 -7.93 -10.69 63.32
N ALA A 404 -7.47 -11.76 62.66
CA ALA A 404 -6.08 -11.93 62.25
C ALA A 404 -5.79 -11.39 60.83
N GLY A 405 -6.82 -10.99 60.07
CA GLY A 405 -6.69 -10.56 58.68
C GLY A 405 -6.33 -11.69 57.70
N THR A 406 -6.53 -12.96 58.09
CA THR A 406 -6.03 -14.12 57.34
C THR A 406 -7.09 -14.80 56.48
N SER A 407 -8.37 -14.70 56.84
CA SER A 407 -9.47 -15.27 56.07
C SER A 407 -10.66 -14.32 56.00
N VAL A 408 -11.29 -14.24 54.82
CA VAL A 408 -12.56 -13.55 54.62
C VAL A 408 -13.66 -14.36 55.30
N ILE A 409 -14.38 -13.74 56.23
CA ILE A 409 -15.51 -14.34 56.95
C ILE A 409 -16.85 -14.01 56.30
N LYS A 410 -16.93 -12.89 55.57
CA LYS A 410 -18.13 -12.49 54.84
C LYS A 410 -17.81 -11.55 53.69
N THR A 411 -18.58 -11.66 52.60
CA THR A 411 -18.51 -10.76 51.44
C THR A 411 -19.84 -10.05 51.28
N TYR A 412 -19.80 -8.76 50.95
CA TYR A 412 -20.96 -7.94 50.65
C TYR A 412 -20.76 -7.22 49.32
N THR A 413 -21.85 -6.77 48.71
CA THR A 413 -21.84 -6.05 47.44
C THR A 413 -22.69 -4.80 47.51
N GLY A 414 -22.28 -3.76 46.80
CA GLY A 414 -22.99 -2.47 46.73
C GLY A 414 -22.23 -1.35 47.41
N LYS A 415 -22.52 -0.10 47.02
CA LYS A 415 -21.78 1.08 47.51
C LYS A 415 -21.92 1.32 49.02
N SER A 416 -23.05 0.89 49.59
CA SER A 416 -23.33 0.93 51.03
C SER A 416 -23.74 -0.45 51.53
N ILE A 417 -23.22 -0.86 52.68
CA ILE A 417 -23.50 -2.14 53.30
C ILE A 417 -23.79 -1.99 54.79
N THR A 418 -24.42 -2.99 55.37
CA THR A 418 -24.59 -3.13 56.82
C THR A 418 -23.83 -4.36 57.29
N VAL A 419 -22.76 -4.15 58.06
CA VAL A 419 -22.03 -5.24 58.73
C VAL A 419 -22.73 -5.52 60.05
N SER A 420 -23.25 -6.75 60.20
CA SER A 420 -23.91 -7.15 61.43
C SER A 420 -22.90 -7.29 62.56
N LYS A 421 -23.26 -6.80 63.74
CA LYS A 421 -22.47 -6.97 64.96
C LYS A 421 -22.18 -8.43 65.31
N ALA A 422 -23.08 -9.35 64.93
CA ALA A 422 -22.89 -10.77 65.15
C ALA A 422 -21.75 -11.36 64.30
N ASP A 423 -21.39 -10.72 63.19
CA ASP A 423 -20.31 -11.15 62.30
C ASP A 423 -18.92 -10.72 62.81
N VAL A 424 -18.83 -9.88 63.85
CA VAL A 424 -17.57 -9.31 64.37
C VAL A 424 -17.32 -9.77 65.80
N THR A 425 -16.35 -10.67 65.99
CA THR A 425 -15.92 -11.12 67.33
C THR A 425 -14.60 -10.46 67.72
N GLY A 426 -14.65 -9.50 68.64
CA GLY A 426 -13.48 -8.74 69.11
C GLY A 426 -12.99 -7.70 68.10
N LYS A 427 -12.43 -8.13 66.97
CA LYS A 427 -11.95 -7.28 65.86
C LYS A 427 -12.21 -7.94 64.52
N GLY A 428 -12.50 -7.14 63.50
CA GLY A 428 -12.54 -7.55 62.10
C GLY A 428 -11.93 -6.45 61.23
N VAL A 429 -11.45 -6.81 60.04
CA VAL A 429 -10.93 -5.84 59.06
C VAL A 429 -11.90 -5.80 57.89
N LEU A 430 -12.53 -4.64 57.67
CA LEU A 430 -13.42 -4.44 56.54
C LEU A 430 -12.63 -3.74 55.43
N MET A 431 -12.62 -4.33 54.23
CA MET A 431 -12.00 -3.75 53.04
C MET A 431 -13.05 -3.60 51.94
N CYS A 432 -13.03 -2.47 51.26
CA CYS A 432 -13.80 -2.25 50.03
C CYS A 432 -12.83 -2.34 48.84
N GLU A 433 -13.17 -3.17 47.87
CA GLU A 433 -12.52 -3.27 46.57
C GLU A 433 -13.47 -2.67 45.54
N VAL A 434 -12.95 -1.75 44.73
CA VAL A 434 -13.72 -1.01 43.71
C VAL A 434 -13.17 -1.43 42.35
N SER A 435 -14.06 -1.85 41.46
CA SER A 435 -13.74 -2.33 40.11
C SER A 435 -14.70 -1.72 39.09
N LYS A 436 -14.24 -1.56 37.85
CA LYS A 436 -15.02 -1.04 36.73
C LYS A 436 -15.53 -2.20 35.89
#